data_AF-A0A0P7Y6D3-F1
#
_entry.id   AF-A0A0P7Y6D3-F1
#
_cell.length_a   1.000
_cell.length_b   1.000
_cell.length_c   1.000
_cell.angle_alpha   90.00
_cell.angle_beta   90.00
_cell.angle_gamma   90.00
#
_symmetry.space_group_name_H-M   'P 1'
#
loop_
_entity.id
_entity.type
_entity.pdbx_description
1 polymer ?
#
loop_
_entity_poly.entity_id
_entity_poly.type
_entity_poly.pdbx_seq_one_letter_code
_entity_poly.pdbx_strand_id
1 'polypeptide(L)'
;MFELLVKGVNETLVAQRVVPALITLSSDPEISVRISTIPAFGTIMETVTQKELLERVKMQLASFLEDPQYQDQHSLHMEIIRTLGRVGPNTEPRFRDEFVLPHLHKLALSNNMQTSESKRLDIATQLFEAYSALSCCFISEELMVNHFMPGLKCLRADMESLSPEHEVILSSMIKECEQKVENRSVQEPQGSMSIAASLVGEDAKTKFLSKMGQLTTSGAMLANVFQRKKMGVSEVSIQPFFEKTFALLHPPRFWRLQQTEHAVHENATKSGRRAGGGLNKFQVAYQKI
;
A
#
# COMPACT_ATOMS: atom_id res chain seq x y z
N MET A 1 -23.77 15.69 1.32
CA MET A 1 -24.60 16.01 2.51
C MET A 1 -24.48 14.93 3.60
N PHE A 2 -24.61 13.65 3.26
CA PHE A 2 -24.45 12.52 4.19
C PHE A 2 -23.04 12.40 4.80
N GLU A 3 -21.98 12.59 4.00
CA GLU A 3 -20.57 12.53 4.48
C GLU A 3 -20.25 13.51 5.62
N LEU A 4 -20.92 14.66 5.66
CA LEU A 4 -20.75 15.66 6.71
C LEU A 4 -21.51 15.30 7.99
N LEU A 5 -22.57 14.52 7.90
CA LEU A 5 -23.37 14.09 9.04
C LEU A 5 -22.68 12.94 9.80
N VAL A 6 -22.11 11.96 9.09
CA VAL A 6 -21.49 10.78 9.74
C VAL A 6 -20.32 11.16 10.65
N LYS A 7 -19.58 12.24 10.34
CA LYS A 7 -18.45 12.73 11.17
C LYS A 7 -18.87 13.28 12.55
N GLY A 8 -20.16 13.51 12.79
CA GLY A 8 -20.72 13.94 14.09
C GLY A 8 -21.77 13.00 14.67
N VAL A 9 -22.07 11.88 14.01
CA VAL A 9 -23.08 10.91 14.47
C VAL A 9 -22.41 9.90 15.39
N ASN A 10 -23.06 9.62 16.52
CA ASN A 10 -22.62 8.60 17.46
C ASN A 10 -22.50 7.24 16.73
N GLU A 11 -21.36 6.55 16.86
CA GLU A 11 -21.13 5.28 16.15
C GLU A 11 -22.22 4.23 16.44
N THR A 12 -22.86 4.26 17.62
CA THR A 12 -24.01 3.40 17.95
C THR A 12 -25.21 3.68 17.03
N LEU A 13 -25.49 4.94 16.68
CA LEU A 13 -26.54 5.27 15.71
C LEU A 13 -26.17 4.81 14.29
N VAL A 14 -24.89 4.92 13.93
CA VAL A 14 -24.39 4.41 12.65
C VAL A 14 -24.62 2.90 12.56
N ALA A 15 -24.25 2.17 13.62
CA ALA A 15 -24.41 0.73 13.70
C ALA A 15 -25.88 0.28 13.72
N GLN A 16 -26.74 0.96 14.48
CA GLN A 16 -28.12 0.52 14.71
C GLN A 16 -29.12 0.98 13.65
N ARG A 17 -28.85 2.09 12.94
CA ARG A 17 -29.82 2.72 12.04
C ARG A 17 -29.27 2.91 10.63
N VAL A 18 -28.08 3.48 10.53
CA VAL A 18 -27.52 3.88 9.24
C VAL A 18 -27.12 2.67 8.41
N VAL A 19 -26.30 1.77 8.96
CA VAL A 19 -25.83 0.59 8.22
C VAL A 19 -26.97 -0.34 7.80
N PRO A 20 -27.95 -0.68 8.66
CA PRO A 20 -29.11 -1.48 8.23
C PRO A 20 -29.92 -0.82 7.10
N ALA A 21 -30.10 0.51 7.15
CA ALA A 21 -30.80 1.24 6.09
C ALA A 21 -30.01 1.23 4.78
N LEU A 22 -28.68 1.45 4.83
CA LEU A 22 -27.82 1.38 3.66
C LEU A 22 -27.79 -0.02 3.05
N ILE A 23 -27.76 -1.08 3.86
CA ILE A 23 -27.85 -2.46 3.39
C ILE A 23 -29.18 -2.68 2.66
N THR A 24 -30.30 -2.18 3.21
CA THR A 24 -31.60 -2.29 2.54
C THR A 24 -31.59 -1.58 1.18
N LEU A 25 -31.01 -0.37 1.11
CA LEU A 25 -30.88 0.39 -0.14
C LEU A 25 -29.89 -0.25 -1.14
N SER A 26 -28.91 -1.00 -0.65
CA SER A 26 -27.95 -1.70 -1.51
C SER A 26 -28.56 -2.87 -2.29
N SER A 27 -29.78 -3.30 -1.92
CA SER A 27 -30.57 -4.31 -2.62
C SER A 27 -31.80 -3.71 -3.35
N ASP A 28 -31.86 -2.39 -3.50
CA ASP A 28 -32.98 -1.69 -4.14
C ASP A 28 -33.16 -2.14 -5.62
N PRO A 29 -34.37 -2.22 -6.18
CA PRO A 29 -34.55 -2.55 -7.59
C PRO A 29 -33.79 -1.63 -8.56
N GLU A 30 -33.61 -0.35 -8.21
CA GLU A 30 -32.92 0.63 -9.03
C GLU A 30 -31.39 0.58 -8.82
N ILE A 31 -30.63 0.28 -9.87
CA ILE A 31 -29.16 0.21 -9.82
C ILE A 31 -28.54 1.56 -9.39
N SER A 32 -29.16 2.68 -9.75
CA SER A 32 -28.70 4.02 -9.37
C SER A 32 -28.77 4.24 -7.85
N VAL A 33 -29.80 3.70 -7.19
CA VAL A 33 -29.94 3.73 -5.73
C VAL A 33 -28.86 2.88 -5.08
N ARG A 34 -28.62 1.66 -5.60
CA ARG A 34 -27.52 0.80 -5.12
C ARG A 34 -26.18 1.50 -5.21
N ILE A 35 -25.85 2.08 -6.37
CA ILE A 35 -24.60 2.81 -6.60
C ILE A 35 -24.42 3.95 -5.58
N SER A 36 -25.50 4.68 -5.29
CA SER A 36 -25.49 5.79 -4.33
C SER A 36 -25.15 5.36 -2.90
N THR A 37 -25.25 4.07 -2.56
CA THR A 37 -24.84 3.55 -1.25
C THR A 37 -23.33 3.34 -1.12
N ILE A 38 -22.61 3.17 -2.23
CA ILE A 38 -21.18 2.82 -2.23
C ILE A 38 -20.32 3.91 -1.56
N PRO A 39 -20.48 5.21 -1.87
CA PRO A 39 -19.74 6.26 -1.18
C PRO A 39 -20.02 6.31 0.32
N ALA A 40 -21.28 6.07 0.71
CA ALA A 40 -21.71 6.07 2.10
C ALA A 40 -21.04 4.93 2.90
N PHE A 41 -20.95 3.73 2.31
CA PHE A 41 -20.15 2.64 2.88
C PHE A 41 -18.69 3.03 3.00
N GLY A 42 -18.11 3.66 1.97
CA GLY A 42 -16.75 4.18 2.02
C GLY A 42 -16.51 5.17 3.16
N THR A 43 -17.42 6.12 3.40
CA THR A 43 -17.33 7.04 4.54
C THR A 43 -17.36 6.31 5.87
N ILE A 44 -18.19 5.26 6.00
CA ILE A 44 -18.25 4.46 7.24
C ILE A 44 -16.91 3.74 7.46
N MET A 45 -16.31 3.20 6.40
CA MET A 45 -15.00 2.55 6.49
C MET A 45 -13.89 3.50 6.99
N GLU A 46 -13.97 4.79 6.66
CA GLU A 46 -13.00 5.81 7.09
C GLU A 46 -13.23 6.34 8.50
N THR A 47 -14.47 6.30 9.00
CA THR A 47 -14.87 7.07 10.19
C THR A 47 -15.20 6.22 11.40
N VAL A 48 -15.61 4.97 11.20
CA VAL A 48 -15.99 4.07 12.30
C VAL A 48 -14.82 3.17 12.66
N THR A 49 -14.70 2.88 13.96
CA THR A 49 -13.65 1.99 14.49
C THR A 49 -14.16 0.63 14.96
N GLN A 50 -15.49 0.46 15.07
CA GLN A 50 -16.13 -0.80 15.47
C GLN A 50 -15.92 -1.90 14.42
N LYS A 51 -15.04 -2.84 14.71
CA LYS A 51 -14.64 -3.95 13.82
C LYS A 51 -15.83 -4.74 13.26
N GLU A 52 -16.79 -5.10 14.09
CA GLU A 52 -17.97 -5.85 13.63
C GLU A 52 -18.80 -5.07 12.61
N LEU A 53 -18.87 -3.74 12.74
CA LEU A 53 -19.58 -2.90 11.79
C LEU A 53 -18.79 -2.77 10.48
N LEU A 54 -17.48 -2.57 10.57
CA LEU A 54 -16.59 -2.49 9.42
C LEU A 54 -16.61 -3.79 8.61
N GLU A 55 -16.63 -4.96 9.27
CA GLU A 55 -16.76 -6.25 8.57
C GLU A 55 -18.11 -6.38 7.84
N ARG A 56 -19.22 -5.92 8.43
CA ARG A 56 -20.52 -5.89 7.73
C ARG A 56 -20.49 -5.00 6.49
N VAL A 57 -19.88 -3.82 6.59
CA VAL A 57 -19.75 -2.90 5.47
C VAL A 57 -18.81 -3.46 4.39
N LYS A 58 -17.70 -4.06 4.79
CA LYS A 58 -16.76 -4.77 3.89
C LYS A 58 -17.48 -5.89 3.13
N MET A 59 -18.25 -6.74 3.82
CA MET A 59 -19.05 -7.78 3.16
C MET A 59 -20.05 -7.20 2.15
N GLN A 60 -20.69 -6.08 2.48
CA GLN A 60 -21.62 -5.44 1.55
C GLN A 60 -20.89 -4.88 0.32
N LEU A 61 -19.74 -4.23 0.50
CA LEU A 61 -18.90 -3.78 -0.61
C LEU A 61 -18.39 -4.95 -1.46
N ALA A 62 -18.02 -6.07 -0.84
CA ALA A 62 -17.61 -7.29 -1.53
C ALA A 62 -18.71 -7.83 -2.45
N SER A 63 -19.96 -7.81 -1.97
CA SER A 63 -21.09 -8.31 -2.77
C SER A 63 -21.29 -7.57 -4.10
N PHE A 64 -20.97 -6.27 -4.16
CA PHE A 64 -21.04 -5.52 -5.42
C PHE A 64 -19.97 -5.93 -6.43
N LEU A 65 -18.86 -6.51 -5.97
CA LEU A 65 -17.72 -6.93 -6.81
C LEU A 65 -17.79 -8.41 -7.19
N GLU A 66 -18.40 -9.23 -6.35
CA GLU A 66 -18.40 -10.68 -6.49
C GLU A 66 -19.67 -11.23 -7.13
N ASP A 67 -20.80 -10.53 -7.01
CA ASP A 67 -22.06 -10.99 -7.58
C ASP A 67 -22.05 -10.87 -9.12
N PRO A 68 -22.27 -11.97 -9.86
CA PRO A 68 -22.29 -11.97 -11.32
C PRO A 68 -23.25 -10.94 -11.93
N GLN A 69 -24.32 -10.55 -11.23
CA GLN A 69 -25.27 -9.58 -11.75
C GLN A 69 -24.65 -8.19 -12.02
N TYR A 70 -23.51 -7.88 -11.36
CA TYR A 70 -22.85 -6.58 -11.47
C TYR A 70 -21.69 -6.57 -12.47
N GLN A 71 -21.31 -7.70 -13.07
CA GLN A 71 -20.12 -7.79 -13.94
C GLN A 71 -20.15 -6.82 -15.13
N ASP A 72 -21.32 -6.53 -15.69
CA ASP A 72 -21.47 -5.61 -16.82
C ASP A 72 -21.92 -4.20 -16.40
N GLN A 73 -22.01 -3.92 -15.09
CA GLN A 73 -22.49 -2.64 -14.56
C GLN A 73 -21.36 -1.61 -14.50
N HIS A 74 -21.08 -0.97 -15.63
CA HIS A 74 -19.98 -0.01 -15.79
C HIS A 74 -20.01 1.14 -14.76
N SER A 75 -21.17 1.79 -14.55
CA SER A 75 -21.29 2.90 -13.59
C SER A 75 -21.02 2.47 -12.15
N LEU A 76 -21.35 1.21 -11.81
CA LEU A 76 -21.06 0.64 -10.50
C LEU A 76 -19.56 0.43 -10.33
N HIS A 77 -18.87 -0.15 -11.31
CA HIS A 77 -17.42 -0.32 -11.26
C HIS A 77 -16.68 1.01 -11.11
N MET A 78 -17.10 2.05 -11.85
CA MET A 78 -16.52 3.40 -11.69
C MET A 78 -16.67 3.92 -10.26
N GLU A 79 -17.86 3.80 -9.66
CA GLU A 79 -18.10 4.30 -8.31
C GLU A 79 -17.33 3.52 -7.24
N ILE A 80 -17.18 2.20 -7.41
CA ILE A 80 -16.35 1.39 -6.52
C ILE A 80 -14.90 1.82 -6.61
N ILE A 81 -14.32 1.92 -7.80
CA ILE A 81 -12.90 2.29 -7.96
C ILE A 81 -12.64 3.66 -7.32
N ARG A 82 -13.50 4.64 -7.61
CA ARG A 82 -13.43 5.97 -7.01
C ARG A 82 -13.48 5.92 -5.50
N THR A 83 -14.40 5.14 -4.95
CA THR A 83 -14.55 4.98 -3.51
C THR A 83 -13.33 4.30 -2.90
N LEU A 84 -12.84 3.20 -3.48
CA LEU A 84 -11.68 2.45 -2.99
C LEU A 84 -10.39 3.29 -3.05
N GLY A 85 -10.17 4.05 -4.12
CA GLY A 85 -9.03 4.96 -4.25
C GLY A 85 -9.04 6.08 -3.20
N ARG A 86 -10.23 6.63 -2.91
CA ARG A 86 -10.41 7.64 -1.87
C ARG A 86 -10.19 7.09 -0.46
N VAL A 87 -10.78 5.95 -0.14
CA VAL A 87 -10.77 5.40 1.23
C VAL A 87 -9.46 4.69 1.55
N GLY A 88 -8.81 4.07 0.57
CA GLY A 88 -7.63 3.22 0.78
C GLY A 88 -6.51 3.88 1.60
N PRO A 89 -6.10 5.13 1.33
CA PRO A 89 -5.12 5.85 2.13
C PRO A 89 -5.61 6.29 3.51
N ASN A 90 -6.93 6.35 3.73
CA ASN A 90 -7.57 6.95 4.92
C ASN A 90 -8.16 5.91 5.91
N THR A 91 -8.26 4.64 5.50
CA THR A 91 -8.80 3.54 6.32
C THR A 91 -7.71 2.77 7.07
N GLU A 92 -8.11 1.84 7.94
CA GLU A 92 -7.16 0.90 8.55
C GLU A 92 -6.33 0.17 7.48
N PRO A 93 -4.99 0.04 7.67
CA PRO A 93 -4.12 -0.69 6.74
C PRO A 93 -4.63 -2.09 6.40
N ARG A 94 -5.27 -2.77 7.37
CA ARG A 94 -5.85 -4.09 7.17
C ARG A 94 -6.94 -4.11 6.09
N PHE A 95 -7.83 -3.12 6.06
CA PHE A 95 -8.86 -3.03 5.02
C PHE A 95 -8.24 -2.75 3.66
N ARG A 96 -7.26 -1.84 3.60
CA ARG A 96 -6.53 -1.56 2.36
C ARG A 96 -5.87 -2.82 1.81
N ASP A 97 -5.18 -3.55 2.67
CA ASP A 97 -4.33 -4.68 2.31
C ASP A 97 -5.16 -5.93 1.95
N GLU A 98 -6.19 -6.26 2.73
CA GLU A 98 -7.02 -7.44 2.51
C GLU A 98 -8.18 -7.22 1.51
N PHE A 99 -8.60 -5.97 1.29
CA PHE A 99 -9.77 -5.66 0.48
C PHE A 99 -9.47 -4.73 -0.69
N VAL A 100 -8.95 -3.53 -0.46
CA VAL A 100 -8.77 -2.52 -1.52
C VAL A 100 -7.80 -3.00 -2.61
N LEU A 101 -6.59 -3.40 -2.22
CA LEU A 101 -5.53 -3.77 -3.17
C LEU A 101 -5.91 -4.99 -4.03
N PRO A 102 -6.43 -6.11 -3.47
CA PRO A 102 -6.84 -7.25 -4.27
C PRO A 102 -7.96 -6.92 -5.26
N HIS A 103 -8.94 -6.09 -4.86
CA HIS A 103 -10.08 -5.78 -5.73
C HIS A 103 -9.73 -4.77 -6.83
N LEU A 104 -8.89 -3.77 -6.55
CA LEU A 104 -8.38 -2.88 -7.60
C LEU A 104 -7.59 -3.65 -8.66
N HIS A 105 -6.76 -4.62 -8.24
CA HIS A 105 -6.06 -5.50 -9.18
C HIS A 105 -7.05 -6.29 -10.04
N LYS A 106 -8.05 -6.96 -9.45
CA LYS A 106 -9.08 -7.71 -10.21
C LYS A 106 -9.82 -6.81 -11.22
N LEU A 107 -10.17 -5.58 -10.82
CA LEU A 107 -10.85 -4.62 -11.69
C LEU A 107 -9.95 -4.17 -12.85
N ALA A 108 -8.66 -3.92 -12.60
CA ALA A 108 -7.69 -3.59 -13.65
C ALA A 108 -7.52 -4.74 -14.65
N LEU A 109 -7.45 -5.98 -14.15
CA LEU A 109 -7.37 -7.17 -14.99
C LEU A 109 -8.64 -7.33 -15.85
N SER A 110 -9.82 -7.14 -15.26
CA SER A 110 -11.09 -7.20 -16.00
C SER A 110 -11.19 -6.10 -17.05
N ASN A 111 -10.70 -4.89 -16.76
CA ASN A 111 -10.73 -3.77 -17.69
C ASN A 111 -9.93 -4.01 -18.97
N ASN A 112 -8.84 -4.79 -18.90
CA ASN A 112 -8.05 -5.15 -20.08
C ASN A 112 -8.86 -6.00 -21.09
N MET A 113 -9.91 -6.68 -20.63
CA MET A 113 -10.82 -7.45 -21.47
C MET A 113 -12.00 -6.62 -22.01
N GLN A 114 -12.09 -5.33 -21.66
CA GLN A 114 -13.15 -4.45 -22.11
C GLN A 114 -13.00 -4.13 -23.60
N THR A 115 -14.02 -4.48 -24.38
CA THR A 115 -14.03 -4.27 -25.83
C THR A 115 -14.40 -2.84 -26.23
N SER A 116 -15.18 -2.16 -25.40
CA SER A 116 -15.54 -0.75 -25.60
C SER A 116 -14.40 0.15 -25.14
N GLU A 117 -13.71 0.78 -26.10
CA GLU A 117 -12.59 1.68 -25.82
C GLU A 117 -12.96 2.83 -24.88
N SER A 118 -14.15 3.43 -25.03
CA SER A 118 -14.63 4.50 -24.16
C SER A 118 -14.81 4.02 -22.72
N LYS A 119 -15.48 2.88 -22.50
CA LYS A 119 -15.66 2.29 -21.16
C LYS A 119 -14.32 1.88 -20.55
N ARG A 120 -13.41 1.35 -21.38
CA ARG A 120 -12.06 0.95 -20.96
C ARG A 120 -11.27 2.15 -20.48
N LEU A 121 -11.33 3.27 -21.20
CA LEU A 121 -10.70 4.53 -20.81
C LEU A 121 -11.30 5.08 -19.51
N ASP A 122 -12.61 5.14 -19.37
CA ASP A 122 -13.28 5.66 -18.16
C ASP A 122 -12.84 4.91 -16.89
N ILE A 123 -12.79 3.57 -16.96
CA ILE A 123 -12.31 2.74 -15.85
C ILE A 123 -10.80 2.91 -15.63
N ALA A 124 -10.00 2.92 -16.70
CA ALA A 124 -8.55 3.09 -16.60
C ALA A 124 -8.19 4.42 -15.94
N THR A 125 -8.87 5.52 -16.28
CA THR A 125 -8.64 6.82 -15.65
C THR A 125 -8.94 6.78 -14.15
N GLN A 126 -10.04 6.15 -13.74
CA GLN A 126 -10.36 6.02 -12.31
C GLN A 126 -9.36 5.11 -11.57
N LEU A 127 -8.90 4.03 -12.21
CA LEU A 127 -7.85 3.18 -11.65
C LEU A 127 -6.53 3.96 -11.49
N PHE A 128 -6.18 4.80 -12.46
CA PHE A 128 -4.99 5.64 -12.39
C PHE A 128 -5.04 6.59 -11.18
N GLU A 129 -6.17 7.25 -10.94
CA GLU A 129 -6.37 8.08 -9.75
C GLU A 129 -6.22 7.26 -8.45
N ALA A 130 -6.83 6.06 -8.40
CA ALA A 130 -6.76 5.19 -7.23
C ALA A 130 -5.33 4.69 -6.94
N TYR A 131 -4.60 4.22 -7.96
CA TYR A 131 -3.22 3.77 -7.82
C TYR A 131 -2.27 4.91 -7.44
N SER A 132 -2.51 6.12 -7.97
CA SER A 132 -1.76 7.33 -7.59
C SER A 132 -2.00 7.75 -6.15
N ALA A 133 -3.24 7.61 -5.65
CA ALA A 133 -3.55 7.85 -4.24
C ALA A 133 -2.84 6.84 -3.31
N LEU A 134 -2.76 5.58 -3.74
CA LEU A 134 -2.20 4.48 -2.96
C LEU A 134 -0.67 4.38 -3.02
N SER A 135 0.00 4.97 -4.01
CA SER A 135 1.46 4.84 -4.18
C SER A 135 2.27 5.43 -3.03
N CYS A 136 1.68 6.33 -2.25
CA CYS A 136 2.28 6.93 -1.08
C CYS A 136 2.01 6.13 0.21
N CYS A 137 1.17 5.08 0.16
CA CYS A 137 0.92 4.22 1.31
C CYS A 137 2.10 3.27 1.56
N PHE A 138 2.27 2.87 2.82
CA PHE A 138 3.15 1.75 3.15
C PHE A 138 2.49 0.43 2.73
N ILE A 139 2.97 -0.17 1.64
CA ILE A 139 2.51 -1.46 1.10
C ILE A 139 3.60 -2.50 1.36
N SER A 140 3.22 -3.65 1.93
CA SER A 140 4.17 -4.73 2.19
C SER A 140 4.70 -5.33 0.87
N GLU A 141 5.88 -5.94 0.91
CA GLU A 141 6.49 -6.58 -0.25
C GLU A 141 5.59 -7.66 -0.86
N GLU A 142 4.96 -8.48 -0.02
CA GLU A 142 4.01 -9.50 -0.45
C GLU A 142 2.84 -8.90 -1.23
N LEU A 143 2.21 -7.85 -0.71
CA LEU A 143 1.09 -7.17 -1.38
C LEU A 143 1.54 -6.41 -2.63
N MET A 144 2.77 -5.89 -2.60
CA MET A 144 3.40 -5.23 -3.74
C MET A 144 3.49 -6.19 -4.93
N VAL A 145 4.01 -7.39 -4.69
CA VAL A 145 4.22 -8.43 -5.71
C VAL A 145 2.90 -9.08 -6.14
N ASN A 146 1.98 -9.33 -5.20
CA ASN A 146 0.76 -10.11 -5.48
C ASN A 146 -0.41 -9.26 -6.02
N HIS A 147 -0.48 -7.97 -5.70
CA HIS A 147 -1.64 -7.14 -6.04
C HIS A 147 -1.27 -5.79 -6.65
N PHE A 148 -0.41 -5.00 -5.99
CA PHE A 148 -0.19 -3.61 -6.40
C PHE A 148 0.53 -3.52 -7.77
N MET A 149 1.68 -4.17 -7.91
CA MET A 149 2.46 -4.14 -9.15
C MET A 149 1.77 -4.87 -10.32
N PRO A 150 1.16 -6.06 -10.14
CA PRO A 150 0.35 -6.68 -11.21
C PRO A 150 -0.79 -5.78 -11.69
N GLY A 151 -1.47 -5.09 -10.78
CA GLY A 151 -2.52 -4.14 -11.15
C GLY A 151 -2.00 -2.90 -11.89
N LEU A 152 -0.86 -2.35 -11.47
CA LEU A 152 -0.17 -1.29 -12.24
C LEU A 152 0.21 -1.75 -13.65
N LYS A 153 0.67 -3.00 -13.81
CA LYS A 153 1.02 -3.57 -15.11
C LYS A 153 -0.20 -3.72 -16.02
N CYS A 154 -1.33 -4.15 -15.48
CA CYS A 154 -2.61 -4.19 -16.20
C CYS A 154 -3.05 -2.79 -16.63
N LEU A 155 -2.99 -1.82 -15.72
CA LEU A 155 -3.36 -0.44 -16.01
C LEU A 155 -2.44 0.21 -17.05
N ARG A 156 -1.15 -0.07 -17.00
CA ARG A 156 -0.18 0.41 -17.99
C ARG A 156 -0.51 -0.11 -19.39
N ALA A 157 -0.90 -1.38 -19.53
CA ALA A 157 -1.30 -1.95 -20.81
C ALA A 157 -2.56 -1.28 -21.39
N ASP A 158 -3.50 -0.84 -20.55
CA ASP A 158 -4.61 0.01 -20.99
C ASP A 158 -4.09 1.36 -21.48
N MET A 159 -3.28 2.05 -20.65
CA MET A 159 -2.81 3.41 -20.93
C MET A 159 -1.82 3.52 -22.10
N GLU A 160 -1.08 2.47 -22.44
CA GLU A 160 -0.20 2.48 -23.60
C GLU A 160 -0.95 2.81 -24.91
N SER A 161 -2.17 2.29 -25.04
CA SER A 161 -3.03 2.56 -26.20
C SER A 161 -3.93 3.80 -26.05
N LEU A 162 -4.32 4.14 -24.82
CA LEU A 162 -5.36 5.14 -24.55
C LEU A 162 -4.81 6.51 -24.13
N SER A 163 -3.68 6.53 -23.41
CA SER A 163 -3.10 7.75 -22.85
C SER A 163 -1.59 7.60 -22.57
N PRO A 164 -0.74 7.93 -23.57
CA PRO A 164 0.71 7.79 -23.44
C PRO A 164 1.31 8.61 -22.29
N GLU A 165 0.70 9.74 -21.93
CA GLU A 165 1.15 10.56 -20.80
C GLU A 165 1.01 9.83 -19.46
N HIS A 166 -0.11 9.14 -19.24
CA HIS A 166 -0.32 8.34 -18.03
C HIS A 166 0.53 7.06 -18.02
N GLU A 167 0.81 6.47 -19.19
CA GLU A 167 1.70 5.31 -19.32
C GLU A 167 3.09 5.60 -18.74
N VAL A 168 3.68 6.76 -19.06
CA VAL A 168 5.01 7.14 -18.57
C VAL A 168 5.05 7.19 -17.04
N ILE A 169 3.99 7.74 -16.43
CA ILE A 169 3.86 7.83 -14.98
C ILE A 169 3.79 6.41 -14.37
N LEU A 170 2.96 5.54 -14.92
CA LEU A 170 2.80 4.16 -14.47
C LEU A 170 4.10 3.36 -14.62
N SER A 171 4.83 3.55 -15.72
CA SER A 171 6.14 2.96 -15.94
C SER A 171 7.16 3.41 -14.89
N SER A 172 7.11 4.66 -14.41
CA SER A 172 7.92 5.12 -13.27
C SER A 172 7.50 4.42 -11.97
N MET A 173 6.20 4.38 -11.69
CA MET A 173 5.68 3.75 -10.46
C MET A 173 6.05 2.27 -10.38
N ILE A 174 5.97 1.54 -11.49
CA ILE A 174 6.37 0.12 -11.57
C ILE A 174 7.86 -0.03 -11.25
N LYS A 175 8.74 0.76 -11.87
CA LYS A 175 10.18 0.72 -11.60
C LYS A 175 10.52 1.02 -10.14
N GLU A 176 9.83 1.98 -9.53
CA GLU A 176 10.01 2.29 -8.11
C GLU A 176 9.55 1.13 -7.20
N CYS A 177 8.47 0.44 -7.57
CA CYS A 177 8.02 -0.75 -6.86
C CYS A 177 9.02 -1.89 -6.98
N GLU A 178 9.57 -2.14 -8.18
CA GLU A 178 10.59 -3.17 -8.43
C GLU A 178 11.86 -2.90 -7.61
N GLN A 179 12.35 -1.67 -7.60
CA GLN A 179 13.51 -1.28 -6.77
C GLN A 179 13.26 -1.44 -5.27
N LYS A 180 12.04 -1.15 -4.79
CA LYS A 180 11.67 -1.34 -3.37
C LYS A 180 11.71 -2.81 -2.96
N VAL A 181 11.32 -3.73 -3.86
CA VAL A 181 11.37 -5.18 -3.64
C VAL A 181 12.83 -5.66 -3.68
N GLU A 182 13.61 -5.27 -4.70
CA GLU A 182 15.01 -5.68 -4.86
C GLU A 182 15.90 -5.21 -3.70
N ASN A 183 15.80 -3.94 -3.29
CA ASN A 183 16.63 -3.39 -2.21
C ASN A 183 16.43 -4.08 -0.86
N ARG A 184 15.24 -4.68 -0.63
CA ARG A 184 14.94 -5.40 0.60
C ARG A 184 15.49 -6.82 0.59
N SER A 185 15.52 -7.47 -0.58
CA SER A 185 16.14 -8.78 -0.76
C SER A 185 17.66 -8.77 -0.51
N VAL A 186 18.33 -7.63 -0.73
CA VAL A 186 19.77 -7.45 -0.47
C VAL A 186 20.07 -7.13 1.01
N GLN A 187 19.06 -6.74 1.79
CA GLN A 187 19.18 -6.44 3.22
C GLN A 187 18.89 -7.63 4.15
N GLU A 188 18.69 -8.83 3.61
CA GLU A 188 18.79 -10.03 4.45
C GLU A 188 20.27 -10.20 4.87
N PRO A 189 20.61 -10.17 6.17
CA PRO A 189 21.95 -10.52 6.58
C PRO A 189 22.16 -11.99 6.22
N GLN A 190 23.08 -12.27 5.31
CA GLN A 190 23.74 -13.57 5.28
C GLN A 190 24.42 -13.78 6.64
N GLY A 191 23.68 -14.34 7.57
CA GLY A 191 24.04 -14.37 8.98
C GLY A 191 23.31 -15.48 9.69
N SER A 192 23.48 -16.73 9.22
CA SER A 192 23.41 -17.96 10.03
C SER A 192 23.73 -19.20 9.19
N MET A 193 24.99 -19.38 8.77
CA MET A 193 25.54 -20.74 8.72
C MET A 193 26.17 -21.00 10.08
N SER A 194 25.39 -21.55 11.00
CA SER A 194 25.92 -22.13 12.24
C SER A 194 26.27 -23.58 11.97
N ILE A 195 27.55 -23.85 11.70
CA ILE A 195 28.11 -25.21 11.86
C ILE A 195 28.35 -25.38 13.36
N ALA A 196 27.32 -25.81 14.08
CA ALA A 196 27.46 -26.21 15.48
C ALA A 196 26.42 -27.28 15.82
N ALA A 197 26.63 -28.49 15.29
CA ALA A 197 26.07 -29.70 15.87
C ALA A 197 27.24 -30.65 16.19
N SER A 198 27.50 -30.73 17.49
CA SER A 198 28.27 -31.72 18.24
C SER A 198 28.59 -33.04 17.55
N LEU A 199 29.87 -33.39 17.52
CA LEU A 199 30.33 -34.72 17.93
C LEU A 199 31.64 -34.56 18.71
N VAL A 200 31.57 -34.85 20.01
CA VAL A 200 32.70 -35.07 20.91
C VAL A 200 33.24 -36.49 20.67
N GLY A 201 34.56 -36.65 20.58
CA GLY A 201 35.21 -37.92 20.94
C GLY A 201 36.32 -38.44 20.01
N GLU A 202 37.56 -38.23 20.46
CA GLU A 202 38.73 -39.12 20.36
C GLU A 202 39.62 -39.20 19.10
N ASP A 203 40.87 -38.74 19.33
CA ASP A 203 42.17 -39.26 18.90
C ASP A 203 42.42 -39.70 17.45
N ALA A 204 43.31 -38.98 16.76
CA ALA A 204 44.64 -39.51 16.40
C ALA A 204 45.49 -38.51 15.58
N LYS A 205 46.69 -38.24 16.12
CA LYS A 205 47.98 -38.18 15.42
C LYS A 205 48.24 -37.09 14.34
N THR A 206 49.22 -36.25 14.71
CA THR A 206 50.37 -35.80 13.89
C THR A 206 50.07 -34.82 12.76
N LYS A 207 50.67 -33.62 12.65
CA LYS A 207 52.10 -33.35 12.49
C LYS A 207 52.34 -31.83 12.24
N PHE A 208 53.46 -31.32 12.77
CA PHE A 208 54.22 -30.11 12.33
C PHE A 208 53.59 -28.71 12.57
N LEU A 209 54.00 -27.90 13.57
CA LEU A 209 55.27 -27.12 13.69
C LEU A 209 55.69 -26.54 12.34
N SER A 210 55.90 -25.25 12.09
CA SER A 210 56.25 -24.12 12.95
C SER A 210 56.38 -22.89 12.02
N LYS A 211 56.26 -21.67 12.54
CA LYS A 211 57.36 -20.69 12.63
C LYS A 211 56.83 -19.26 12.75
N MET A 212 57.02 -18.75 13.96
CA MET A 212 57.00 -17.37 14.38
C MET A 212 58.04 -16.52 13.61
N GLY A 213 57.68 -15.27 13.31
CA GLY A 213 58.58 -14.13 13.54
C GLY A 213 59.04 -13.34 12.32
N GLN A 214 58.51 -12.12 12.18
CA GLN A 214 59.23 -10.85 11.92
C GLN A 214 58.16 -9.73 11.89
N LEU A 215 58.12 -8.84 12.91
CA LEU A 215 58.69 -7.47 12.93
C LEU A 215 58.24 -6.64 11.70
N THR A 216 57.74 -5.40 11.74
CA THR A 216 57.53 -4.31 12.71
C THR A 216 56.93 -3.12 11.91
N THR A 217 56.43 -2.10 12.61
CA THR A 217 56.23 -0.68 12.22
C THR A 217 54.94 -0.23 11.49
N SER A 218 54.08 0.42 12.28
CA SER A 218 53.58 1.80 12.16
C SER A 218 53.14 2.40 10.81
N GLY A 219 51.88 2.90 10.79
CA GLY A 219 51.60 4.32 10.54
C GLY A 219 50.81 4.73 9.28
N ALA A 220 49.83 5.64 9.49
CA ALA A 220 49.20 6.59 8.55
C ALA A 220 48.18 6.01 7.52
N MET A 221 46.87 6.23 7.71
CA MET A 221 46.07 7.42 7.33
C MET A 221 45.70 7.52 5.84
N LEU A 222 44.39 7.37 5.60
CA LEU A 222 43.47 8.18 4.79
C LEU A 222 43.94 8.82 3.47
N ALA A 223 43.07 8.60 2.47
CA ALA A 223 42.49 9.60 1.55
C ALA A 223 42.77 9.39 0.05
N ASN A 224 41.68 9.59 -0.70
CA ASN A 224 41.61 10.00 -2.10
C ASN A 224 41.87 8.96 -3.20
N VAL A 225 40.77 8.31 -3.61
CA VAL A 225 40.55 7.99 -5.04
C VAL A 225 39.23 8.62 -5.46
N PHE A 226 39.31 9.91 -5.79
CA PHE A 226 38.26 10.66 -6.48
C PHE A 226 38.91 11.23 -7.73
N GLN A 227 38.64 10.68 -8.91
CA GLN A 227 38.59 11.38 -10.20
C GLN A 227 38.09 10.46 -11.33
N ARG A 228 36.97 10.86 -11.93
CA ARG A 228 36.57 10.84 -13.37
C ARG A 228 35.04 10.74 -13.45
N LYS A 229 34.32 11.87 -13.45
CA LYS A 229 33.97 12.76 -14.58
C LYS A 229 32.88 12.19 -15.52
N LYS A 230 31.66 12.64 -15.23
CA LYS A 230 30.44 12.93 -16.03
C LYS A 230 30.40 12.56 -17.53
N MET A 231 29.25 12.01 -17.93
CA MET A 231 28.23 12.52 -18.90
C MET A 231 27.18 11.40 -19.03
N GLY A 232 25.85 11.55 -19.02
CA GLY A 232 24.92 12.66 -18.91
C GLY A 232 23.56 12.12 -19.38
N VAL A 233 22.58 12.01 -18.49
CA VAL A 233 21.14 12.08 -18.81
C VAL A 233 20.51 12.83 -17.65
N SER A 234 19.79 13.89 -17.98
CA SER A 234 19.04 14.73 -17.06
C SER A 234 18.11 13.90 -16.19
N GLU A 235 18.52 13.69 -14.94
CA GLU A 235 17.69 13.23 -13.85
C GLU A 235 16.72 14.38 -13.51
N VAL A 236 15.62 14.46 -14.25
CA VAL A 236 14.45 15.20 -13.76
C VAL A 236 13.99 14.41 -12.56
N SER A 237 14.42 14.82 -11.38
CA SER A 237 13.91 14.29 -10.12
C SER A 237 12.40 14.52 -10.13
N ILE A 238 11.61 13.45 -10.27
CA ILE A 238 10.14 13.47 -10.36
C ILE A 238 9.51 13.54 -8.95
N GLN A 239 10.31 13.31 -7.90
CA GLN A 239 9.89 13.47 -6.49
C GLN A 239 9.19 14.81 -6.18
N PRO A 240 9.67 15.99 -6.64
CA PRO A 240 9.01 17.26 -6.42
C PRO A 240 7.74 17.46 -7.26
N PHE A 241 7.57 16.71 -8.36
CA PHE A 241 6.40 16.79 -9.22
C PHE A 241 5.23 16.05 -8.58
N PHE A 242 5.46 14.84 -8.05
CA PHE A 242 4.44 14.09 -7.31
C PHE A 242 4.00 14.81 -6.03
N GLU A 243 4.92 15.33 -5.21
CA GLU A 243 4.53 16.10 -4.01
C GLU A 243 3.69 17.33 -4.35
N LYS A 244 4.01 18.05 -5.43
CA LYS A 244 3.28 19.26 -5.84
C LYS A 244 1.90 18.94 -6.44
N THR A 245 1.81 17.96 -7.33
CA THR A 245 0.53 17.56 -7.94
C THR A 245 -0.38 16.91 -6.90
N PHE A 246 0.17 16.13 -5.97
CA PHE A 246 -0.55 15.49 -4.87
C PHE A 246 -1.01 16.49 -3.78
N ALA A 247 -0.18 17.47 -3.41
CA ALA A 247 -0.55 18.52 -2.46
C ALA A 247 -1.62 19.48 -3.00
N LEU A 248 -1.78 19.58 -4.33
CA LEU A 248 -2.85 20.34 -4.97
C LEU A 248 -4.19 19.57 -4.96
N LEU A 249 -4.16 18.24 -4.89
CA LEU A 249 -5.36 17.38 -4.95
C LEU A 249 -5.87 16.93 -3.57
N HIS A 250 -5.03 16.93 -2.52
CA HIS A 250 -5.42 16.44 -1.19
C HIS A 250 -4.99 17.36 -0.02
N PRO A 251 -5.91 17.70 0.92
CA PRO A 251 -5.65 18.65 2.01
C PRO A 251 -4.71 18.13 3.12
N PRO A 252 -4.20 19.01 4.01
CA PRO A 252 -3.04 18.79 4.89
C PRO A 252 -3.14 17.66 5.94
N ARG A 253 -4.26 16.94 6.03
CA ARG A 253 -4.44 15.82 6.99
C ARG A 253 -3.62 14.58 6.62
N PHE A 254 -3.27 14.44 5.34
CA PHE A 254 -2.41 13.39 4.79
C PHE A 254 -1.05 13.30 5.52
N TRP A 255 -0.43 14.44 5.80
CA TRP A 255 0.88 14.51 6.46
C TRP A 255 0.88 14.04 7.92
N ARG A 256 -0.26 14.12 8.62
CA ARG A 256 -0.31 13.85 10.07
C ARG A 256 -0.36 12.35 10.39
N LEU A 257 -0.98 11.53 9.53
CA LEU A 257 -1.06 10.07 9.71
C LEU A 257 0.24 9.37 9.24
N GLN A 258 0.84 9.84 8.15
CA GLN A 258 2.07 9.24 7.63
C GLN A 258 3.28 9.49 8.54
N GLN A 259 3.35 10.67 9.20
CA GLN A 259 4.39 10.95 10.20
C GLN A 259 4.27 10.08 11.45
N THR A 260 3.05 9.71 11.86
CA THR A 260 2.85 8.79 12.98
C THR A 260 3.30 7.36 12.66
N GLU A 261 3.12 6.88 11.43
CA GLU A 261 3.59 5.55 11.02
C GLU A 261 5.12 5.48 10.90
N HIS A 262 5.77 6.49 10.32
CA HIS A 262 7.23 6.59 10.25
C HIS A 262 7.86 6.57 11.66
N ALA A 263 7.28 7.30 12.62
CA ALA A 263 7.79 7.38 13.99
C ALA A 263 7.63 6.07 14.80
N VAL A 264 6.62 5.25 14.48
CA VAL A 264 6.41 3.94 15.13
C VAL A 264 7.37 2.90 14.58
N HIS A 265 7.60 2.87 13.27
CA HIS A 265 8.49 1.90 12.64
C HIS A 265 9.97 2.18 12.92
N GLU A 266 10.38 3.45 13.00
CA GLU A 266 11.76 3.84 13.33
C GLU A 266 12.11 3.58 14.81
N ASN A 267 11.13 3.64 15.71
CA ASN A 267 11.32 3.26 17.11
C ASN A 267 11.38 1.74 17.31
N ALA A 268 10.65 0.96 16.50
CA ALA A 268 10.67 -0.50 16.57
C ALA A 268 12.02 -1.09 16.09
N THR A 269 12.65 -0.48 15.08
CA THR A 269 13.96 -0.91 14.56
C THR A 269 15.13 -0.47 15.43
N LYS A 270 15.01 0.64 16.18
CA LYS A 270 16.08 1.12 17.08
C LYS A 270 16.13 0.43 18.44
N SER A 271 15.07 -0.23 18.92
CA SER A 271 14.99 -0.67 20.32
C SER A 271 15.32 -2.13 20.63
N GLY A 272 15.56 -3.02 19.66
CA GLY A 272 16.11 -4.37 19.90
C GLY A 272 15.49 -5.17 21.06
N ARG A 273 14.18 -5.05 21.33
CA ARG A 273 13.50 -5.75 22.44
C ARG A 273 12.42 -6.68 21.90
N ARG A 274 12.50 -7.94 22.37
CA ARG A 274 11.49 -8.99 22.18
C ARG A 274 10.09 -8.49 22.56
N ALA A 275 9.12 -8.96 21.79
CA ALA A 275 7.70 -8.83 22.05
C ALA A 275 7.34 -9.24 23.49
N GLY A 276 6.71 -8.32 24.23
CA GLY A 276 6.19 -8.58 25.56
C GLY A 276 5.54 -7.35 26.16
N GLY A 277 4.20 -7.29 26.13
CA GLY A 277 3.36 -6.41 26.94
C GLY A 277 3.37 -4.93 26.57
N GLY A 278 2.30 -4.45 25.92
CA GLY A 278 2.17 -3.02 25.59
C GLY A 278 0.79 -2.55 25.10
N LEU A 279 -0.29 -3.24 25.48
CA LEU A 279 -1.64 -2.66 25.47
C LEU A 279 -1.66 -1.54 26.53
N ASN A 280 -1.46 -0.26 26.14
CA ASN A 280 -1.94 0.96 26.86
C ASN A 280 -1.30 2.28 26.38
N LYS A 281 -0.95 2.45 25.09
CA LYS A 281 -0.54 3.78 24.55
C LYS A 281 -1.39 4.32 23.40
N PHE A 282 -2.39 3.57 22.94
CA PHE A 282 -3.35 4.07 21.94
C PHE A 282 -4.46 4.95 22.52
N GLN A 283 -4.60 5.03 23.85
CA GLN A 283 -5.79 5.59 24.51
C GLN A 283 -5.67 7.07 24.92
N VAL A 284 -4.52 7.74 24.73
CA VAL A 284 -4.33 9.13 25.18
C VAL A 284 -4.29 10.15 24.02
N ALA A 285 -4.20 9.71 22.77
CA ALA A 285 -4.09 10.63 21.62
C ALA A 285 -5.42 11.16 21.06
N TYR A 286 -6.57 10.62 21.48
CA TYR A 286 -7.88 10.90 20.86
C TYR A 286 -8.76 11.95 21.55
N GLN A 287 -8.25 12.68 22.55
CA GLN A 287 -9.07 13.63 23.33
C GLN A 287 -8.80 15.13 23.08
N LYS A 288 -8.06 15.51 22.03
CA LYS A 288 -7.76 16.94 21.74
C LYS A 288 -7.76 17.35 20.26
N ILE A 289 -8.65 16.80 19.43
CA ILE A 289 -8.96 17.37 18.11
C ILE A 289 -10.48 17.40 17.93
#